data_AF-A0A2A4ML02-F1
#
_entry.id   AF-A0A2A4ML02-F1
#
_cell.length_a   1.000
_cell.length_b   1.000
_cell.length_c   1.000
_cell.angle_alpha   90.00
_cell.angle_beta   90.00
_cell.angle_gamma   90.00
#
_symmetry.space_group_name_H-M   'P 1'
#
loop_
_entity.id
_entity.type
_entity.pdbx_description
1 polymer ?
#
loop_
_entity_poly.entity_id
_entity_poly.type
_entity_poly.pdbx_seq_one_letter_code
_entity_poly.pdbx_strand_id
1 'polypeptide(L)'
;MKRQLLFIVLLSVLTVACGKGEKARIPAQVWKDITFKIETHPYPVRAGHNEIWLKATKLEGGPAWNLVVSMRANASQEWVQSVQDGHIGVFRRAVKITEGDRYLYMHLRRGKSETELKFELPWVEK
;
A
#
# COMPACT_ATOMS: atom_id res chain seq x y z
N MET A 1 -43.51 -26.60 -13.07
CA MET A 1 -43.27 -25.95 -11.76
C MET A 1 -42.06 -26.50 -11.00
N LYS A 2 -41.91 -27.82 -10.77
CA LYS A 2 -40.76 -28.37 -9.99
C LYS A 2 -39.36 -28.15 -10.62
N ARG A 3 -39.25 -28.21 -11.96
CA ARG A 3 -37.98 -27.96 -12.69
C ARG A 3 -37.49 -26.51 -12.61
N GLN A 4 -38.41 -25.54 -12.62
CA GLN A 4 -38.07 -24.11 -12.53
C GLN A 4 -37.57 -23.74 -11.13
N LEU A 5 -38.15 -24.35 -10.08
CA LEU A 5 -37.64 -24.19 -8.71
C LEU A 5 -36.20 -24.66 -8.56
N LEU A 6 -35.85 -25.77 -9.23
CA LEU A 6 -34.52 -26.36 -9.19
C LEU A 6 -33.46 -25.47 -9.86
N PHE A 7 -33.82 -24.79 -10.95
CA PHE A 7 -32.95 -23.79 -11.60
C PHE A 7 -32.77 -22.52 -10.76
N ILE A 8 -33.81 -22.06 -10.06
CA ILE A 8 -33.72 -20.88 -9.19
C ILE A 8 -32.81 -21.17 -7.99
N VAL A 9 -32.90 -22.37 -7.40
CA VAL A 9 -32.03 -22.81 -6.30
C VAL A 9 -30.59 -22.96 -6.77
N LEU A 10 -30.35 -23.53 -7.96
CA LEU A 10 -28.99 -23.66 -8.50
C LEU A 10 -28.34 -22.30 -8.83
N LEU A 11 -29.14 -21.35 -9.33
CA LEU A 11 -28.66 -20.00 -9.67
C LEU A 11 -28.33 -19.17 -8.42
N SER A 12 -29.00 -19.42 -7.29
CA SER A 12 -28.76 -18.73 -6.02
C SER A 12 -27.55 -19.26 -5.25
N VAL A 13 -27.08 -20.49 -5.53
CA VAL A 13 -25.82 -21.01 -4.96
C VAL A 13 -24.58 -20.38 -5.64
N LEU A 14 -24.72 -19.92 -6.89
CA LEU A 14 -23.61 -19.32 -7.65
C LEU A 14 -23.26 -17.87 -7.23
N THR A 15 -24.07 -17.23 -6.39
CA THR A 15 -23.82 -15.84 -5.96
C THR A 15 -22.91 -15.72 -4.72
N VAL A 16 -22.51 -16.83 -4.09
CA VAL A 16 -21.72 -16.82 -2.84
C VAL A 16 -20.19 -16.76 -3.09
N ALA A 17 -19.73 -16.77 -4.35
CA ALA A 17 -18.29 -16.85 -4.66
C ALA A 17 -17.52 -15.51 -4.67
N CYS A 18 -18.04 -14.44 -4.08
CA CYS A 18 -17.33 -13.16 -3.94
C CYS A 18 -16.96 -12.84 -2.49
N GLY A 19 -16.31 -13.78 -1.82
CA GLY A 19 -15.59 -13.52 -0.57
C GLY A 19 -14.28 -12.80 -0.84
N LYS A 20 -14.34 -11.49 -1.07
CA LYS A 20 -13.18 -10.61 -1.22
C LYS A 20 -12.46 -10.55 0.13
N GLY A 21 -11.46 -11.41 0.32
CA GLY A 21 -10.60 -11.41 1.50
C GLY A 21 -10.14 -9.99 1.79
N GLU A 22 -10.61 -9.44 2.90
CA GLU A 22 -10.31 -8.08 3.32
C GLU A 22 -8.85 -8.07 3.75
N LYS A 23 -7.95 -7.77 2.80
CA LYS A 23 -6.51 -7.60 3.10
C LYS A 23 -6.41 -6.57 4.22
N ALA A 24 -5.84 -6.95 5.37
CA ALA A 24 -5.60 -6.03 6.46
C ALA A 24 -4.96 -4.75 5.92
N ARG A 25 -5.69 -3.65 5.97
CA ARG A 25 -5.25 -2.41 5.33
C ARG A 25 -4.25 -1.72 6.26
N ILE A 26 -3.04 -1.49 5.76
CA ILE A 26 -2.06 -0.66 6.45
C ILE A 26 -2.69 0.74 6.61
N PRO A 27 -2.81 1.28 7.84
CA PRO A 27 -3.46 2.55 8.07
C PRO A 27 -2.83 3.70 7.27
N ALA A 28 -3.68 4.57 6.74
CA ALA A 28 -3.22 5.78 6.06
C ALA A 28 -2.63 6.76 7.07
N GLN A 29 -1.66 7.55 6.62
CA GLN A 29 -1.09 8.65 7.40
C GLN A 29 -1.30 9.97 6.67
N VAL A 30 -1.44 11.06 7.42
CA VAL A 30 -1.68 12.39 6.88
C VAL A 30 -0.49 13.27 7.22
N TRP A 31 0.00 14.02 6.23
CA TRP A 31 0.95 15.09 6.45
C TRP A 31 0.54 16.29 5.60
N LYS A 32 0.34 17.44 6.27
CA LYS A 32 -0.27 18.64 5.68
C LYS A 32 -1.64 18.32 5.04
N ASP A 33 -1.78 18.66 3.77
CA ASP A 33 -2.96 18.49 2.92
C ASP A 33 -2.96 17.16 2.16
N ILE A 34 -2.07 16.21 2.48
CA ILE A 34 -1.90 14.96 1.73
C ILE A 34 -2.08 13.73 2.62
N THR A 35 -2.91 12.80 2.15
CA THR A 35 -3.05 11.44 2.68
C THR A 35 -2.12 10.48 1.94
N PHE A 36 -1.41 9.66 2.70
CA PHE A 36 -0.44 8.69 2.24
C PHE A 36 -0.91 7.27 2.60
N LYS A 37 -0.91 6.38 1.61
CA LYS A 37 -1.23 4.96 1.76
C LYS A 37 -0.18 4.13 1.06
N ILE A 38 0.18 2.98 1.63
CA ILE A 38 1.15 2.08 1.02
C ILE A 38 0.51 0.78 0.57
N GLU A 39 1.01 0.25 -0.52
CA GLU A 39 0.76 -1.11 -0.98
C GLU A 39 2.10 -1.82 -1.15
N THR A 40 2.14 -3.10 -0.78
CA THR A 40 3.35 -3.92 -0.87
C THR A 40 3.14 -5.03 -1.90
N HIS A 41 4.20 -5.31 -2.65
CA HIS A 41 4.22 -6.32 -3.69
C HIS A 41 5.49 -7.16 -3.51
N PRO A 42 5.36 -8.40 -2.97
CA PRO A 42 4.13 -9.08 -2.57
C PRO A 42 3.44 -8.50 -1.32
N TYR A 43 2.18 -8.88 -1.14
CA TYR A 43 1.43 -8.69 0.09
C TYR A 43 1.00 -10.07 0.64
N PRO A 44 1.26 -10.40 1.92
CA PRO A 44 2.12 -9.67 2.87
C PRO A 44 3.59 -9.62 2.40
N VAL A 45 4.42 -8.79 3.02
CA VAL A 45 5.85 -8.68 2.65
C VAL A 45 6.61 -9.97 2.93
N ARG A 46 7.73 -10.15 2.23
CA ARG A 46 8.67 -11.25 2.42
C ARG A 46 10.08 -10.71 2.65
N ALA A 47 10.97 -11.50 3.22
CA ALA A 47 12.38 -11.13 3.24
C ALA A 47 12.92 -11.02 1.79
N GLY A 48 13.76 -10.01 1.52
CA GLY A 48 14.27 -9.68 0.19
C GLY A 48 13.76 -8.32 -0.32
N HIS A 49 13.83 -8.11 -1.64
CA HIS A 49 13.35 -6.88 -2.25
C HIS A 49 11.84 -6.96 -2.49
N ASN A 50 11.09 -6.05 -1.90
CA ASN A 50 9.65 -5.92 -2.10
C ASN A 50 9.39 -4.60 -2.79
N GLU A 51 8.52 -4.61 -3.79
CA GLU A 51 8.10 -3.39 -4.43
C GLU A 51 7.06 -2.69 -3.54
N ILE A 52 7.30 -1.42 -3.26
CA ILE A 52 6.46 -0.56 -2.44
C ILE A 52 5.83 0.49 -3.35
N TRP A 53 4.51 0.61 -3.28
CA TRP A 53 3.74 1.64 -3.95
C TRP A 53 3.19 2.60 -2.90
N LEU A 54 3.66 3.84 -2.91
CA LEU A 54 3.09 4.91 -2.10
C LEU A 54 2.05 5.66 -2.95
N LYS A 55 0.80 5.67 -2.48
CA LYS A 55 -0.28 6.50 -3.02
C LYS A 55 -0.40 7.77 -2.18
N ALA A 56 -0.25 8.92 -2.83
CA ALA A 56 -0.38 10.25 -2.26
C ALA A 56 -1.60 10.96 -2.87
N THR A 57 -2.56 11.31 -2.02
CA THR A 57 -3.84 11.91 -2.44
C THR A 57 -4.08 13.16 -1.62
N LYS A 58 -4.44 14.27 -2.27
CA LYS A 58 -4.78 15.50 -1.55
C LYS A 58 -6.08 15.28 -0.76
N LEU A 59 -6.23 15.92 0.40
CA LEU A 59 -7.43 15.81 1.23
C LEU A 59 -8.69 16.31 0.50
N GLU A 60 -8.54 17.34 -0.33
CA GLU A 60 -9.59 17.86 -1.22
C GLU A 60 -9.91 16.94 -2.41
N GLY A 61 -9.15 15.85 -2.59
CA GLY A 61 -9.24 14.94 -3.72
C GLY A 61 -8.18 15.16 -4.80
N GLY A 62 -7.98 14.12 -5.60
CA GLY A 62 -7.00 14.10 -6.69
C GLY A 62 -5.57 13.75 -6.24
N PRO A 63 -4.69 13.48 -7.21
CA PRO A 63 -3.32 13.03 -6.94
C PRO A 63 -2.45 14.17 -6.37
N ALA A 64 -1.58 13.82 -5.42
CA ALA A 64 -0.51 14.71 -4.98
C ALA A 64 0.80 14.32 -5.68
N TRP A 65 1.41 15.25 -6.41
CA TRP A 65 2.66 15.08 -7.16
C TRP A 65 3.73 16.09 -6.70
N ASN A 66 4.94 16.03 -7.29
CA ASN A 66 6.12 16.84 -6.92
C ASN A 66 6.53 16.67 -5.46
N LEU A 67 6.55 15.41 -5.03
CA LEU A 67 7.13 15.00 -3.76
C LEU A 67 8.46 14.29 -4.07
N VAL A 68 9.47 14.53 -3.24
CA VAL A 68 10.62 13.63 -3.17
C VAL A 68 10.34 12.64 -2.06
N VAL A 69 10.32 11.36 -2.42
CA VAL A 69 9.96 10.28 -1.51
C VAL A 69 11.10 9.28 -1.47
N SER A 70 11.69 9.10 -0.29
CA SER A 70 12.71 8.09 -0.03
C SER A 70 12.22 7.09 1.00
N MET A 71 12.64 5.82 0.88
CA MET A 71 12.11 4.72 1.67
C MET A 71 13.25 3.88 2.26
N ARG A 72 13.04 3.28 3.44
CA ARG A 72 13.91 2.24 4.04
C ARG A 72 13.12 1.39 5.04
N ALA A 73 13.48 0.12 5.23
CA ALA A 73 12.80 -0.78 6.17
C ALA A 73 13.45 -0.80 7.56
N ASN A 74 14.71 -0.36 7.67
CA ASN A 74 15.37 -0.22 8.96
C ASN A 74 16.26 1.03 9.01
N ALA A 75 16.71 1.38 10.22
CA ALA A 75 17.54 2.57 10.43
C ALA A 75 19.01 2.44 9.95
N SER A 76 19.53 1.21 9.82
CA SER A 76 20.89 0.93 9.33
C SER A 76 20.98 0.84 7.80
N GLN A 77 19.85 0.78 7.10
CA GLN A 77 19.75 0.80 5.66
C GLN A 77 19.80 2.24 5.14
N GLU A 78 20.43 2.40 3.98
CA GLU A 78 20.40 3.65 3.23
C GLU A 78 19.00 3.96 2.72
N TRP A 79 18.69 5.24 2.61
CA TRP A 79 17.48 5.72 1.98
C TRP A 79 17.53 5.44 0.47
N VAL A 80 16.50 4.77 -0.06
CA VAL A 80 16.32 4.62 -1.50
C VAL A 80 15.23 5.56 -2.00
N GLN A 81 15.58 6.47 -2.91
CA GLN A 81 14.60 7.36 -3.51
C GLN A 81 13.71 6.58 -4.49
N SER A 82 12.41 6.81 -4.36
CA SER A 82 11.40 6.28 -5.27
C SER A 82 11.29 7.09 -6.57
N VAL A 83 10.62 6.51 -7.55
CA VAL A 83 10.31 7.16 -8.82
C VAL A 83 8.85 7.55 -8.81
N GLN A 84 8.55 8.82 -9.15
CA GLN A 84 7.19 9.28 -9.36
C GLN A 84 6.64 8.67 -10.66
N ASP A 85 5.48 8.03 -10.56
CA ASP A 85 4.78 7.45 -11.69
C ASP A 85 3.84 8.48 -12.32
N GLY A 86 4.35 9.23 -13.30
CA GLY A 86 3.59 10.31 -13.95
C GLY A 86 3.05 11.34 -12.94
N HIS A 87 1.85 11.87 -13.18
CA HIS A 87 1.19 12.84 -12.29
C HIS A 87 -0.02 12.24 -11.54
N ILE A 88 -0.02 10.92 -11.33
CA ILE A 88 -1.13 10.18 -10.71
C ILE A 88 -0.98 9.99 -9.20
N GLY A 89 0.03 10.62 -8.59
CA GLY A 89 0.25 10.56 -7.13
C GLY A 89 0.69 9.18 -6.64
N VAL A 90 1.39 8.44 -7.49
CA VAL A 90 1.96 7.13 -7.15
C VAL A 90 3.48 7.23 -7.21
N PHE A 91 4.16 6.69 -6.19
CA PHE A 91 5.62 6.62 -6.11
C PHE A 91 6.03 5.19 -5.85
N ARG A 92 6.96 4.66 -6.66
CA ARG A 92 7.32 3.23 -6.65
C ARG A 92 8.80 3.01 -6.40
N ARG A 93 9.12 2.05 -5.54
CA ARG A 93 10.50 1.58 -5.34
C ARG A 93 10.56 0.17 -4.76
N ALA A 94 11.55 -0.60 -5.19
CA ALA A 94 11.95 -1.82 -4.50
C ALA A 94 12.75 -1.47 -3.24
N VAL A 95 12.31 -1.96 -2.08
CA VAL A 95 12.97 -1.78 -0.79
C VAL A 95 13.40 -3.14 -0.26
N LYS A 96 14.63 -3.22 0.26
CA LYS A 96 15.12 -4.44 0.92
C LYS A 96 14.48 -4.55 2.29
N ILE A 97 13.70 -5.60 2.50
CA ILE A 97 13.07 -5.95 3.77
C ILE A 97 13.79 -7.19 4.32
N THR A 98 14.19 -7.13 5.59
CA THR A 98 14.82 -8.22 6.32
C THR A 98 13.81 -8.86 7.26
N GLU A 99 13.94 -10.15 7.55
CA GLU A 99 13.08 -10.79 8.55
C GLU A 99 13.17 -10.05 9.89
N GLY A 100 12.03 -9.71 10.47
CA GLY A 100 11.94 -8.93 11.71
C GLY A 100 11.84 -7.41 11.52
N ASP A 101 12.02 -6.87 10.30
CA ASP A 101 11.78 -5.45 10.04
C ASP A 101 10.31 -5.11 10.29
N ARG A 102 10.03 -4.32 11.33
CA ARG A 102 8.65 -4.03 11.74
C ARG A 102 7.98 -2.92 10.93
N TYR A 103 8.78 -1.99 10.40
CA TYR A 103 8.25 -0.76 9.84
C TYR A 103 8.90 -0.41 8.51
N LEU A 104 8.15 0.27 7.66
CA LEU A 104 8.65 1.01 6.53
C LEU A 104 8.69 2.50 6.87
N TYR A 105 9.88 3.07 6.83
CA TYR A 105 10.08 4.50 7.02
C TYR A 105 10.06 5.20 5.67
N MET A 106 9.39 6.34 5.62
CA MET A 106 9.29 7.19 4.44
C MET A 106 9.71 8.60 4.76
N HIS A 107 10.80 9.04 4.14
CA HIS A 107 11.20 10.44 4.17
C HIS A 107 10.55 11.17 3.01
N LEU A 108 9.71 12.17 3.33
CA LEU A 108 8.94 12.95 2.38
C LEU A 108 9.47 14.38 2.36
N ARG A 109 9.66 14.93 1.15
CA ARG A 109 9.99 16.35 0.96
C ARG A 109 9.07 16.99 -0.07
N ARG A 110 8.52 18.16 0.28
CA ARG A 110 7.72 19.01 -0.61
C ARG A 110 8.23 20.44 -0.48
N GLY A 111 8.93 20.92 -1.52
CA GLY A 111 9.63 22.21 -1.47
C GLY A 111 10.69 22.20 -0.38
N LYS A 112 10.56 23.11 0.61
CA LYS A 112 11.49 23.23 1.75
C LYS A 112 11.05 22.45 3.00
N SER A 113 9.89 21.80 2.98
CA SER A 113 9.38 21.05 4.14
C SER A 113 9.66 19.57 4.00
N GLU A 114 10.01 18.95 5.12
CA GLU A 114 10.35 17.53 5.23
C GLU A 114 9.60 16.89 6.40
N THR A 115 9.34 15.58 6.30
CA THR A 115 8.82 14.77 7.40
C THR A 115 9.24 13.30 7.22
N GLU A 116 9.20 12.54 8.30
CA GLU A 116 9.24 11.08 8.24
C GLU A 116 7.86 10.50 8.59
N LEU A 117 7.38 9.54 7.80
CA LEU A 117 6.21 8.72 8.10
C LEU A 117 6.65 7.28 8.37
N LYS A 118 5.87 6.55 9.17
CA LYS A 118 6.25 5.21 9.64
C LYS A 118 5.07 4.24 9.53
N PHE A 119 5.12 3.35 8.54
CA PHE A 119 4.06 2.37 8.29
C PHE A 119 4.45 1.01 8.87
N GLU A 120 3.52 0.30 9.52
CA GLU A 120 3.76 -1.08 9.95
C GLU A 120 3.75 -2.01 8.74
N LEU A 121 4.76 -2.89 8.66
CA LEU A 121 4.91 -3.84 7.56
C LEU A 121 3.98 -5.05 7.79
N PRO A 122 3.14 -5.42 6.81
CA PRO A 122 2.29 -6.60 6.93
C PRO A 122 3.12 -7.86 6.72
N TRP A 123 3.39 -8.62 7.77
CA TRP A 123 4.04 -9.92 7.67
C TRP A 123 3.01 -11.05 7.50
N VAL A 124 3.45 -12.20 6.98
CA VAL A 124 2.68 -13.44 7.11
C VAL A 124 2.76 -13.84 8.58
N GLU A 125 1.63 -13.88 9.29
CA GLU A 125 1.57 -14.49 10.62
C GLU A 125 2.01 -15.94 10.50
N LYS A 126 3.03 -16.34 11.28
CA LYS A 126 3.51 -17.73 11.35
C LYS A 126 2.60 -18.55 12.24
#